data_AF-A0A0D6DXT5-F1
#
_entry.id   AF-A0A0D6DXT5-F1
#
_cell.length_a   1.000
_cell.length_b   1.000
_cell.length_c   1.000
_cell.angle_alpha   90.00
_cell.angle_beta   90.00
_cell.angle_gamma   90.00
#
_symmetry.space_group_name_H-M   'P 1'
#
loop_
_entity.id
_entity.type
_entity.pdbx_description
1 polymer ?
#
loop_
_entity_poly.entity_id
_entity_poly.type
_entity_poly.pdbx_seq_one_letter_code
_entity_poly.pdbx_strand_id
1 'polypeptide(L)'
;MHTSNGLVFLDMFAKAYHGHLHYLDEPAVSDRNLITANSTAGLLWTKLILEQIGVFEVDTLTAWYHYFSTGDAAYFFEMMQSLTAKPDQNQTH
;
A
#
# COMPACT_ATOMS: atom_id res chain seq x y z
N MET A 1 -3.52 12.07 -9.03
CA MET A 1 -4.02 10.81 -9.62
C MET A 1 -4.80 10.04 -8.57
N HIS A 2 -5.82 9.28 -8.97
CA HIS A 2 -6.65 8.49 -8.06
C HIS A 2 -7.30 7.32 -8.80
N THR A 3 -7.88 6.39 -8.05
CA THR A 3 -8.71 5.29 -8.56
C THR A 3 -10.04 5.20 -7.79
N SER A 4 -10.91 4.29 -8.22
CA SER A 4 -12.21 3.93 -7.63
C SER A 4 -12.59 2.52 -8.12
N ASN A 5 -13.80 2.06 -7.86
CA ASN A 5 -14.32 0.77 -8.35
C ASN A 5 -14.40 0.65 -9.89
N GLY A 6 -14.20 1.74 -10.63
CA GLY A 6 -14.22 1.78 -12.09
C GLY A 6 -14.79 3.10 -12.60
N LEU A 7 -14.38 3.53 -13.80
CA LEU A 7 -14.96 4.71 -14.45
C LEU A 7 -16.47 4.57 -14.65
N VAL A 8 -16.93 3.39 -15.12
CA VAL A 8 -18.36 3.12 -15.31
C VAL A 8 -19.15 3.31 -14.01
N PHE A 9 -18.59 2.88 -12.87
CA PHE A 9 -19.23 3.09 -11.57
C PHE A 9 -19.34 4.58 -11.23
N LEU A 10 -18.28 5.36 -11.47
CA LEU A 10 -18.31 6.80 -11.23
C LEU A 10 -19.30 7.52 -12.16
N ASP A 11 -19.33 7.17 -13.44
CA ASP A 11 -20.25 7.75 -14.42
C ASP A 11 -21.72 7.44 -14.09
N MET A 12 -22.01 6.24 -13.58
CA MET A 12 -23.37 5.83 -13.21
C MET A 12 -23.84 6.45 -11.89
N PHE A 13 -22.99 6.48 -10.87
CA PHE A 13 -23.41 6.78 -9.49
C PHE A 13 -22.95 8.14 -8.99
N ALA A 14 -21.93 8.76 -9.58
CA ALA A 14 -21.37 10.04 -9.15
C ALA A 14 -21.50 11.10 -10.26
N LYS A 15 -22.73 11.55 -10.53
CA LYS A 15 -23.04 12.51 -11.62
C LYS A 15 -22.26 13.85 -11.58
N ALA A 16 -21.70 14.21 -10.43
CA ALA A 16 -20.89 15.42 -10.23
C ALA A 16 -19.37 15.12 -10.25
N TYR A 17 -18.96 13.93 -10.68
CA TYR A 17 -17.57 13.57 -10.83
C TYR A 17 -16.99 14.20 -12.10
N HIS A 18 -15.94 15.00 -11.93
CA HIS A 18 -15.23 15.69 -13.02
C HIS A 18 -13.74 15.31 -13.06
N GLY A 19 -13.37 14.19 -12.42
CA GLY A 19 -11.99 13.80 -12.17
C GLY A 19 -11.34 12.95 -13.25
N HIS A 20 -12.01 12.68 -14.39
CA HIS A 20 -11.61 11.68 -15.38
C HIS A 20 -10.15 11.78 -15.83
N LEU A 21 -9.62 13.00 -16.04
CA LEU A 21 -8.23 13.21 -16.46
C LEU A 21 -7.19 12.75 -15.42
N HIS A 22 -7.58 12.59 -14.17
CA HIS A 22 -6.71 12.16 -13.07
C HIS A 22 -7.02 10.73 -12.61
N TYR A 23 -7.92 10.03 -13.30
CA TYR A 23 -8.26 8.65 -12.99
C TYR A 23 -7.21 7.69 -13.55
N LEU A 24 -6.85 6.69 -12.77
CA LEU A 24 -6.04 5.55 -13.19
C LEU A 24 -6.84 4.27 -12.95
N ASP A 25 -6.85 3.39 -13.95
CA ASP A 25 -7.48 2.06 -13.85
C ASP A 25 -6.53 1.08 -13.17
N GLU A 26 -6.26 1.35 -11.89
CA GLU A 26 -5.35 0.58 -11.05
C GLU A 26 -6.05 0.17 -9.74
N PRO A 27 -5.66 -0.96 -9.10
CA PRO A 27 -6.33 -1.44 -7.90
C PRO A 27 -6.25 -0.45 -6.73
N ALA A 28 -5.11 0.20 -6.55
CA ALA A 28 -4.90 1.27 -5.58
C ALA A 28 -3.89 2.30 -6.12
N VAL A 29 -4.08 3.57 -5.74
CA VAL A 29 -3.25 4.70 -6.17
C VAL A 29 -2.89 5.54 -4.95
N SER A 30 -1.61 5.83 -4.78
CA SER A 30 -1.10 6.83 -3.84
C SER A 30 -0.62 8.06 -4.62
N ASP A 31 -1.10 9.24 -4.23
CA ASP A 31 -0.63 10.52 -4.76
C ASP A 31 -0.54 11.54 -3.61
N ARG A 32 0.70 11.84 -3.20
CA ARG A 32 1.03 12.73 -2.07
C ARG A 32 0.33 12.27 -0.78
N ASN A 33 -0.73 12.96 -0.36
CA ASN A 33 -1.46 12.70 0.89
C ASN A 33 -2.83 12.05 0.62
N LEU A 34 -3.10 11.61 -0.61
CA LEU A 34 -4.32 10.93 -1.00
C LEU A 34 -4.01 9.50 -1.43
N ILE A 35 -4.63 8.54 -0.76
CA ILE A 35 -4.56 7.12 -1.14
C ILE A 35 -5.98 6.64 -1.41
N THR A 36 -6.20 6.15 -2.63
CA THR A 36 -7.50 5.62 -3.09
C THR A 36 -7.33 4.18 -3.54
N ALA A 37 -8.40 3.40 -3.45
CA ALA A 37 -8.42 2.02 -3.89
C ALA A 37 -9.82 1.62 -4.35
N ASN A 38 -9.89 0.60 -5.19
CA ASN A 38 -11.15 -0.10 -5.41
C ASN A 38 -11.46 -1.02 -4.21
N SER A 39 -12.68 -1.55 -4.18
CA SER A 39 -13.19 -2.34 -3.07
C SER A 39 -12.48 -3.69 -2.86
N THR A 40 -11.79 -4.22 -3.88
CA THR A 40 -11.10 -5.52 -3.81
C THR A 40 -9.62 -5.39 -3.47
N ALA A 41 -9.04 -4.19 -3.55
CA ALA A 41 -7.61 -3.93 -3.34
C ALA A 41 -7.23 -3.64 -1.88
N GLY A 42 -7.98 -4.14 -0.90
CA GLY A 42 -7.78 -3.81 0.52
C GLY A 42 -6.36 -4.06 1.03
N LEU A 43 -5.69 -5.12 0.55
CA LEU A 43 -4.31 -5.43 0.95
C LEU A 43 -3.31 -4.40 0.40
N LEU A 44 -3.38 -4.10 -0.90
CA LEU A 44 -2.51 -3.10 -1.52
C LEU A 44 -2.79 -1.70 -0.94
N TRP A 45 -4.04 -1.37 -0.67
CA TRP A 45 -4.42 -0.11 -0.03
C TRP A 45 -3.77 0.03 1.36
N THR A 46 -3.85 -1.04 2.16
CA THR A 46 -3.21 -1.09 3.47
C THR A 46 -1.69 -0.94 3.36
N LYS A 47 -1.03 -1.61 2.40
CA LYS A 47 0.41 -1.43 2.14
C LYS A 47 0.75 0.04 1.92
N LEU A 48 0.04 0.71 1.00
CA LEU A 48 0.31 2.11 0.66
C LEU A 48 0.10 3.05 1.84
N ILE A 49 -0.91 2.79 2.69
CA ILE A 49 -1.13 3.56 3.92
C ILE A 49 0.06 3.40 4.85
N LEU A 50 0.46 2.16 5.17
CA LEU A 50 1.58 1.87 6.07
C LEU A 50 2.89 2.50 5.58
N GLU A 51 3.11 2.49 4.27
CA GLU A 51 4.24 3.16 3.60
C GLU A 51 4.21 4.67 3.86
N GLN A 52 3.06 5.31 3.60
CA GLN A 52 2.89 6.77 3.72
C GLN A 52 3.10 7.28 5.15
N ILE A 53 2.65 6.52 6.15
CA ILE A 53 2.81 6.90 7.56
C ILE A 53 4.12 6.38 8.18
N GLY A 54 4.96 5.68 7.40
CA GLY A 54 6.29 5.23 7.83
C GLY A 54 6.27 4.23 8.99
N VAL A 55 5.27 3.34 9.05
CA VAL A 55 5.17 2.34 10.13
C VAL A 55 6.29 1.32 10.06
N PHE A 56 6.70 0.93 8.85
CA PHE A 56 7.73 -0.07 8.61
C PHE A 56 8.80 0.48 7.67
N GLU A 57 10.03 -0.01 7.83
CA GLU A 57 11.06 0.11 6.80
C GLU A 57 10.64 -0.64 5.53
N VAL A 58 11.21 -0.25 4.39
CA VAL A 58 10.82 -0.76 3.05
C VAL A 58 10.88 -2.29 2.98
N ASP A 59 11.94 -2.91 3.52
CA ASP A 59 12.12 -4.36 3.47
C ASP A 59 11.05 -5.09 4.28
N THR A 60 10.75 -4.60 5.49
CA THR A 60 9.69 -5.16 6.35
C THR A 60 8.32 -5.03 5.70
N LEU A 61 8.00 -3.87 5.12
CA LEU A 61 6.73 -3.64 4.46
C LEU A 61 6.57 -4.51 3.20
N THR A 62 7.66 -4.72 2.47
CA THR A 62 7.69 -5.58 1.27
C THR A 62 7.43 -7.04 1.65
N ALA A 63 8.14 -7.56 2.65
CA ALA A 63 7.92 -8.91 3.15
C ALA A 63 6.51 -9.09 3.74
N TRP A 64 6.01 -8.09 4.48
CA TRP A 64 4.63 -8.05 4.98
C TRP A 64 3.61 -8.20 3.84
N TYR A 65 3.76 -7.40 2.78
CA TYR A 65 2.84 -7.45 1.65
C TYR A 65 2.88 -8.80 0.94
N HIS A 66 4.07 -9.36 0.72
CA HIS A 66 4.21 -10.67 0.08
C HIS A 66 3.64 -11.80 0.94
N TYR A 67 3.86 -11.79 2.25
CA TYR A 67 3.28 -12.76 3.17
C TYR A 67 1.75 -12.75 3.09
N PHE A 68 1.11 -11.59 3.25
CA PHE A 68 -0.36 -11.50 3.20
C PHE A 68 -0.95 -11.70 1.79
N SER A 69 -0.16 -11.53 0.73
CA SER A 69 -0.60 -11.79 -0.65
C SER A 69 -0.54 -13.27 -1.02
N THR A 70 0.39 -14.03 -0.44
CA THR A 70 0.71 -15.40 -0.91
C THR A 70 0.45 -16.48 0.14
N GLY A 71 0.49 -16.15 1.43
CA GLY A 71 0.47 -17.11 2.53
C GLY A 71 1.78 -17.90 2.71
N ASP A 72 2.84 -17.58 1.95
CA ASP A 72 4.11 -18.30 2.03
C ASP A 72 4.87 -17.92 3.31
N ALA A 73 5.20 -18.92 4.13
CA ALA A 73 5.93 -18.76 5.37
C ALA A 73 7.34 -18.18 5.19
N ALA A 74 7.96 -18.29 4.00
CA ALA A 74 9.25 -17.67 3.72
C ALA A 74 9.22 -16.16 3.95
N TYR A 75 8.20 -15.47 3.46
CA TYR A 75 8.03 -14.02 3.66
C TYR A 75 7.73 -13.64 5.10
N PHE A 76 7.11 -14.54 5.88
CA PHE A 76 6.98 -14.32 7.33
C PHE A 76 8.35 -14.28 8.00
N PHE A 77 9.25 -15.20 7.66
CA PHE A 77 10.60 -15.20 8.22
C PHE A 77 11.42 -13.98 7.76
N GLU A 78 11.30 -13.55 6.50
CA GLU A 78 11.92 -12.31 6.00
C GLU A 78 11.39 -11.08 6.76
N MET A 79 10.08 -11.00 6.96
CA MET A 79 9.45 -9.93 7.74
C MET A 79 9.99 -9.90 9.17
N MET A 80 10.06 -11.05 9.86
CA MET A 80 10.58 -11.11 11.23
C MET A 80 12.07 -10.76 11.32
N GLN A 81 12.88 -11.18 10.34
CA GLN A 81 14.30 -10.84 10.30
C GLN A 81 14.53 -9.35 10.12
N SER A 82 13.82 -8.71 9.18
CA SER A 82 13.93 -7.26 8.93
C SER A 82 13.53 -6.40 10.13
N LEU A 83 12.60 -6.87 10.98
CA LEU A 83 12.26 -6.21 12.26
C LEU A 83 13.38 -6.26 13.30
N THR A 84 14.21 -7.32 13.30
CA THR A 84 15.27 -7.51 14.30
C THR A 84 16.59 -6.83 13.95
N ALA A 85 16.77 -6.41 12.70
CA ALA A 85 18.03 -5.89 12.19
C ALA A 85 18.21 -4.36 12.43
N LYS A 86 18.29 -3.93 13.69
CA LYS A 86 18.95 -2.66 14.06
C LYS A 86 19.71 -2.82 15.38
N PRO A 87 20.99 -3.22 15.36
CA PRO A 87 21.90 -2.88 16.45
C PRO A 87 22.09 -1.36 16.42
N ASP A 88 21.89 -0.69 17.56
CA ASP A 88 22.27 0.70 17.74
C ASP A 88 23.73 0.90 17.33
N GLN A 89 23.98 1.64 16.26
CA GLN A 89 25.34 2.04 15.83
C GLN A 89 25.94 3.14 16.72
N ASN A 90 25.33 3.45 17.87
CA ASN A 90 25.78 4.47 18.84
C ASN A 90 26.35 3.89 20.15
N GLN A 91 26.72 2.60 20.18
CA GLN A 91 27.54 2.05 21.26
C GLN A 91 28.94 1.66 20.75
N THR A 92 29.73 2.66 20.38
CA THR A 92 31.20 2.54 20.37
C THR A 92 31.82 3.71 21.12
N HIS A 93 32.41 3.34 22.27
CA HIS A 93 33.36 4.06 23.14
C HIS A 93 32.85 5.17 24.06
#